data_AF-A0A8J8SGL5-F1
#
_entry.id   AF-A0A8J8SGL5-F1
#
_cell.length_a   1.000
_cell.length_b   1.000
_cell.length_c   1.000
_cell.angle_alpha   90.00
_cell.angle_beta   90.00
_cell.angle_gamma   90.00
#
_symmetry.space_group_name_H-M   'P 1'
#
loop_
_entity.id
_entity.type
_entity.pdbx_description
1 polymer ?
#
loop_
_entity_poly.entity_id
_entity_poly.type
_entity_poly.pdbx_seq_one_letter_code
_entity_poly.pdbx_strand_id
1 'polypeptide(L)'
;MAILLYGVGGIIIVAHFIMGIQTGSLTAFLAVNATGFAKALIFFALGKILINQEDIRADLRIVENNQRPVNVSHALNTCNHCHKKYDSALVSCPYCGYRE
;
A
#
# COMPACT_ATOMS: atom_id res chain seq x y z
N MET A 1 11.66 -9.27 0.11
CA MET A 1 12.01 -8.77 -1.24
C MET A 1 12.78 -7.45 -1.19
N ALA A 2 12.38 -6.49 -0.34
CA ALA A 2 13.08 -5.21 -0.22
C ALA A 2 14.57 -5.30 0.16
N ILE A 3 14.96 -6.24 1.03
CA ILE A 3 16.37 -6.46 1.42
C ILE A 3 17.27 -6.75 0.19
N LEU A 4 16.75 -7.49 -0.79
CA LEU A 4 17.48 -7.78 -2.03
C LEU A 4 17.73 -6.51 -2.84
N LEU A 5 16.77 -5.58 -2.90
CA LEU A 5 16.93 -4.32 -3.62
C LEU A 5 17.99 -3.43 -2.96
N TYR A 6 18.04 -3.38 -1.62
CA TYR A 6 19.12 -2.70 -0.92
C TYR A 6 20.48 -3.35 -1.19
N GLY A 7 20.53 -4.69 -1.21
CA GLY A 7 21.74 -5.42 -1.58
C GLY A 7 22.22 -5.08 -2.99
N VAL A 8 21.33 -5.13 -3.98
CA VAL A 8 21.63 -4.80 -5.39
C VAL A 8 22.09 -3.34 -5.52
N GLY A 9 21.39 -2.40 -4.88
CA GLY A 9 21.79 -0.99 -4.89
C GLY A 9 23.19 -0.78 -4.30
N GLY A 10 23.52 -1.46 -3.20
CA GLY A 10 24.86 -1.44 -2.61
C GLY A 10 25.94 -1.99 -3.54
N ILE A 11 25.69 -3.13 -4.19
CA ILE A 11 26.62 -3.73 -5.17
C ILE A 11 26.86 -2.79 -6.34
N ILE A 12 25.82 -2.12 -6.86
CA ILE A 12 25.94 -1.17 -7.96
C ILE A 12 26.88 -0.01 -7.60
N ILE A 13 26.76 0.53 -6.38
CA ILE A 13 27.63 1.61 -5.88
C ILE A 13 29.09 1.13 -5.85
N VAL A 14 29.35 -0.03 -5.26
CA VAL A 14 30.71 -0.58 -5.17
C VAL A 14 31.30 -0.83 -6.56
N ALA A 15 30.53 -1.40 -7.48
CA ALA A 15 30.98 -1.65 -8.85
C ALA A 15 31.33 -0.36 -9.60
N HIS A 16 30.49 0.67 -9.53
CA HIS A 16 30.76 1.96 -10.18
C HIS A 16 31.94 2.70 -9.54
N PHE A 17 32.12 2.55 -8.23
CA PHE A 17 33.26 3.13 -7.54
C PHE A 17 34.58 2.53 -8.04
N ILE A 18 34.65 1.19 -8.15
CA ILE A 18 35.83 0.49 -8.68
C ILE A 18 36.08 0.88 -10.14
N MET A 19 35.05 0.86 -10.99
CA MET A 19 35.16 1.28 -12.40
C MET A 19 35.62 2.73 -12.52
N GLY A 20 35.12 3.61 -11.66
CA GLY A 20 35.54 5.01 -11.61
C GLY A 20 37.03 5.15 -11.35
N ILE A 21 37.58 4.42 -10.38
CA ILE A 21 39.02 4.47 -10.07
C ILE A 21 39.86 4.04 -11.28
N GLN A 22 39.43 3.02 -12.00
CA GLN A 22 40.13 2.49 -13.18
C GLN A 22 40.22 3.49 -14.34
N THR A 23 39.37 4.53 -14.37
CA THR A 23 39.44 5.56 -15.43
C THR A 23 40.65 6.49 -15.31
N GLY A 24 41.28 6.60 -14.14
CA GLY A 24 42.46 7.45 -13.91
C GLY A 24 42.23 8.97 -14.06
N SER A 25 40.98 9.41 -14.25
CA SER A 25 40.60 10.81 -14.43
C SER A 25 39.49 11.20 -13.45
N LEU A 26 39.66 12.35 -12.79
CA LEU A 26 38.66 12.85 -11.83
C LEU A 26 37.31 13.13 -12.49
N THR A 27 37.30 13.70 -13.70
CA THR A 27 36.04 14.02 -14.40
C THR A 27 35.31 12.76 -14.84
N ALA A 28 36.06 11.76 -15.34
CA ALA A 28 35.50 10.45 -15.69
C ALA A 28 35.00 9.70 -14.46
N PHE A 29 35.75 9.75 -13.35
CA PHE A 29 35.33 9.20 -12.06
C PHE A 29 33.98 9.78 -11.63
N LEU A 30 33.83 11.11 -11.65
CA LEU A 30 32.59 11.77 -11.28
C LEU A 30 31.43 11.41 -12.22
N ALA A 31 31.67 11.38 -13.53
CA ALA A 31 30.64 11.02 -14.51
C ALA A 31 30.15 9.58 -14.33
N VAL A 32 31.06 8.61 -14.16
CA VAL A 32 30.72 7.21 -13.92
C VAL A 32 29.97 7.05 -12.60
N ASN A 33 30.48 7.63 -11.51
CA ASN A 33 29.83 7.51 -10.21
C ASN A 33 28.45 8.18 -10.17
N ALA A 34 28.26 9.34 -10.80
CA ALA A 34 26.96 10.01 -10.86
C ALA A 34 25.88 9.09 -11.46
N THR A 35 26.19 8.37 -12.54
CA THR A 35 25.25 7.40 -13.14
C THR A 35 25.01 6.19 -12.25
N GLY A 36 26.03 5.70 -11.54
CA GLY A 36 25.92 4.60 -10.59
C GLY A 36 25.02 4.95 -9.39
N PHE A 37 25.23 6.13 -8.81
CA PHE A 37 24.41 6.63 -7.70
C PHE A 37 22.96 6.85 -8.14
N ALA A 38 22.73 7.45 -9.32
CA ALA A 38 21.37 7.62 -9.84
C ALA A 38 20.63 6.28 -9.96
N LYS A 39 21.29 5.23 -10.47
CA LYS A 39 20.71 3.88 -10.55
C LYS A 39 20.46 3.28 -9.17
N ALA A 40 21.41 3.37 -8.25
CA ALA A 40 21.27 2.82 -6.90
C ALA A 40 20.12 3.47 -6.13
N LEU A 41 19.91 4.79 -6.29
CA LEU A 41 18.78 5.50 -5.70
C LEU A 41 17.44 4.93 -6.15
N ILE A 42 17.30 4.50 -7.40
CA ILE A 42 16.06 3.86 -7.89
C ILE A 42 15.79 2.56 -7.12
N PHE A 43 16.81 1.72 -6.93
CA PHE A 43 16.67 0.46 -6.18
C PHE A 43 16.32 0.71 -4.70
N PHE A 44 16.95 1.70 -4.07
CA PHE A 44 16.65 2.06 -2.68
C PHE A 44 15.25 2.64 -2.53
N ALA A 45 14.82 3.50 -3.46
CA ALA A 45 13.46 4.05 -3.48
C ALA A 45 12.42 2.94 -3.64
N LEU A 46 12.64 2.00 -4.56
CA LEU A 46 11.78 0.83 -4.72
C LEU A 46 11.75 -0.04 -3.46
N GLY A 47 12.89 -0.26 -2.81
CA GLY A 47 12.99 -0.96 -1.54
C GLY A 47 12.16 -0.31 -0.44
N LYS A 48 12.20 1.03 -0.33
CA LYS A 48 11.37 1.81 0.61
C LYS A 48 9.88 1.67 0.31
N ILE A 49 9.49 1.79 -0.95
CA ILE A 49 8.09 1.67 -1.37
C ILE A 49 7.53 0.30 -1.00
N LEU A 50 8.29 -0.77 -1.26
CA LEU A 50 7.85 -2.14 -0.95
C LEU A 50 7.68 -2.37 0.55
N ILE A 51 8.62 -1.90 1.38
CA ILE A 51 8.47 -2.01 2.85
C ILE A 51 7.22 -1.27 3.30
N ASN A 52 6.98 -0.07 2.78
CA ASN A 52 5.82 0.72 3.14
C ASN A 52 4.50 0.04 2.72
N GLN A 53 4.48 -0.64 1.58
CA GLN A 53 3.33 -1.43 1.15
C GLN A 53 3.10 -2.68 2.00
N GLU A 54 4.17 -3.33 2.47
CA GLU A 54 4.08 -4.46 3.39
C GLU A 54 3.47 -4.03 4.73
N ASP A 55 3.88 -2.87 5.25
CA ASP A 55 3.39 -2.30 6.51
C ASP A 55 1.90 -1.92 6.44
N ILE A 56 1.51 -1.18 5.39
CA ILE A 56 0.10 -0.83 5.15
C ILE A 56 -0.78 -2.08 5.04
N ARG A 57 -0.29 -3.15 4.40
CA ARG A 57 -1.03 -4.41 4.30
C ARG A 57 -1.15 -5.11 5.65
N ALA A 58 -0.13 -5.03 6.51
CA ALA A 58 -0.18 -5.60 7.84
C ALA A 58 -1.23 -4.86 8.71
N ASP A 59 -1.23 -3.53 8.66
CA ASP A 59 -2.22 -2.70 9.35
C ASP A 59 -3.64 -3.00 8.89
N LEU A 60 -3.86 -3.10 7.57
CA LEU A 60 -5.17 -3.44 7.02
C LEU A 60 -5.66 -4.81 7.48
N ARG A 61 -4.78 -5.81 7.58
CA ARG A 61 -5.14 -7.14 8.11
C ARG A 61 -5.53 -7.09 9.58
N ILE A 62 -4.85 -6.26 10.38
CA ILE A 62 -5.21 -6.07 11.79
C ILE A 62 -6.58 -5.40 11.90
N VAL A 63 -6.85 -4.37 11.10
CA VAL A 63 -8.15 -3.70 11.05
C VAL A 63 -9.25 -4.66 10.60
N GLU A 64 -9.02 -5.43 9.53
CA GLU A 64 -9.98 -6.43 9.03
C GLU A 64 -10.25 -7.54 10.06
N ASN A 65 -9.21 -8.02 10.75
CA ASN A 65 -9.38 -9.08 11.74
C ASN A 65 -10.01 -8.58 13.05
N ASN A 66 -9.81 -7.29 13.41
CA ASN A 66 -10.41 -6.66 14.57
C ASN A 66 -11.80 -6.09 14.29
N GLN A 67 -12.10 -5.75 13.04
CA GLN A 67 -13.45 -5.64 12.53
C GLN A 67 -14.00 -7.07 12.42
N ARG A 68 -14.43 -7.62 13.57
CA ARG A 68 -15.50 -8.62 13.58
C ARG A 68 -16.49 -8.21 12.49
N PRO A 69 -17.01 -9.14 11.65
CA PRO A 69 -18.12 -8.78 10.80
C PRO A 69 -19.12 -8.13 11.75
N VAL A 70 -19.37 -6.84 11.54
CA VAL A 70 -20.50 -6.21 12.20
C VAL A 70 -21.62 -7.05 11.62
N ASN A 71 -22.06 -8.03 12.39
CA ASN A 71 -23.36 -8.63 12.23
C ASN A 71 -24.27 -7.43 12.48
N VAL A 72 -24.43 -6.60 11.46
CA VAL A 72 -25.58 -5.74 11.32
C VAL A 72 -26.67 -6.76 11.11
N SER A 73 -27.12 -7.31 12.23
CA SER A 73 -28.43 -7.90 12.36
C SER A 73 -29.35 -6.74 12.07
N HIS A 74 -29.52 -6.42 10.78
CA HIS A 74 -30.57 -5.56 10.28
C HIS A 74 -31.84 -6.29 10.70
N ALA A 75 -32.34 -5.97 11.90
CA ALA A 75 -33.63 -6.43 12.33
C ALA A 75 -34.58 -5.94 11.25
N LEU A 76 -35.22 -6.87 10.54
CA LEU A 76 -36.13 -6.51 9.48
C LEU A 76 -37.44 -6.06 10.14
N ASN A 77 -37.78 -4.79 10.01
CA ASN A 77 -39.09 -4.30 10.38
C ASN A 77 -40.09 -4.70 9.31
N THR A 78 -41.30 -5.07 9.72
CA THR A 78 -42.41 -5.33 8.79
C THR A 78 -43.26 -4.08 8.74
N CYS A 79 -43.42 -3.48 7.56
CA CYS A 79 -44.22 -2.27 7.42
C CYS A 79 -45.70 -2.55 7.73
N ASN A 80 -46.31 -1.82 8.66
CA ASN A 80 -47.73 -1.97 9.01
C ASN A 80 -48.70 -1.65 7.85
N HIS A 81 -48.25 -0.91 6.83
CA HIS A 81 -49.09 -0.51 5.70
C HIS A 81 -49.00 -1.49 4.52
N CYS A 82 -47.79 -1.94 4.15
CA CYS A 82 -47.59 -2.78 2.96
C CYS A 82 -47.12 -4.20 3.29
N HIS A 83 -46.91 -4.52 4.57
CA HIS A 83 -46.49 -5.82 5.09
C HIS A 83 -45.16 -6.34 4.50
N LYS A 84 -44.39 -5.49 3.82
CA LYS A 84 -43.07 -5.81 3.32
C LYS A 84 -42.02 -5.66 4.43
N LYS A 85 -41.07 -6.58 4.45
CA LYS A 85 -39.90 -6.53 5.33
C LYS A 85 -38.87 -5.57 4.76
N TYR A 86 -38.37 -4.67 5.60
CA TYR A 86 -37.34 -3.70 5.24
C TYR A 86 -36.40 -3.47 6.41
N ASP A 87 -35.23 -2.90 6.12
CA ASP A 87 -34.20 -2.62 7.11
C ASP A 87 -34.70 -1.65 8.19
N SER A 88 -34.59 -2.04 9.47
CA SER A 88 -34.93 -1.19 10.62
C SER A 88 -34.11 0.09 10.72
N ALA A 89 -32.96 0.19 10.03
CA ALA A 89 -32.19 1.43 9.94
C ALA A 89 -32.89 2.52 9.11
N LEU A 90 -33.91 2.16 8.31
CA LEU A 90 -34.65 3.12 7.48
C LEU A 90 -35.81 3.74 8.27
N VAL A 91 -35.83 5.08 8.31
CA VAL A 91 -36.88 5.89 8.97
C VAL A 91 -38.23 5.82 8.26
N SER A 92 -38.26 5.33 7.02
CA SER A 92 -39.47 5.18 6.21
C SER A 92 -39.42 3.91 5.37
N CYS A 93 -40.57 3.28 5.15
CA CYS A 93 -40.67 2.11 4.29
C CYS A 93 -40.29 2.46 2.84
N PRO A 94 -39.28 1.81 2.23
CA PRO A 94 -38.83 2.13 0.88
C PRO A 94 -39.83 1.72 -0.21
N TYR A 95 -40.82 0.88 0.12
CA TYR A 95 -41.76 0.36 -0.85
C TYR A 95 -43.07 1.15 -0.96
N CYS A 96 -43.45 1.86 0.10
CA CYS A 96 -44.70 2.63 0.13
C CYS A 96 -44.56 4.04 0.72
N GLY A 97 -43.37 4.43 1.19
CA GLY A 97 -43.13 5.75 1.78
C GLY A 97 -43.73 5.96 3.17
N TYR A 98 -44.41 4.95 3.74
CA TYR A 98 -45.01 5.01 5.06
C TYR A 98 -43.92 5.22 6.14
N ARG A 99 -44.18 6.17 7.05
CA ARG A 99 -43.39 6.43 8.26
C ARG A 99 -44.24 6.01 9.45
N GLU A 100 -43.65 5.28 10.39
CA GLU A 100 -44.31 4.97 11.66
C GLU A 100 -44.48 6.23 12.51
#